data_AF-A0A7C7PIN9-F1
#
_entry.id   AF-A0A7C7PIN9-F1
#
_cell.length_a   1.000
_cell.length_b   1.000
_cell.length_c   1.000
_cell.angle_alpha   90.00
_cell.angle_beta   90.00
_cell.angle_gamma   90.00
#
_symmetry.space_group_name_H-M   'P 1'
#
loop_
_entity.id
_entity.type
_entity.pdbx_description
1 polymer ?
#
loop_
_entity_poly.entity_id
_entity_poly.type
_entity_poly.pdbx_seq_one_letter_code
_entity_poly.pdbx_strand_id
1 'polypeptide(L)'
;MVAGLDFDVLRQRDTWKAFGIGVVLFCLIGYSSLSLFGLTSSTYGTTDEVGEAPDFLVASMNRSGIEDAFADENGMIRLSSLRGSVVVLDFMAVDCSNCHFVQAHIDQNLAEWGALQGEYPIVVISLGSWYGYESFERINSSFGDSASDRHMPWPVVNGGTDVILLENGNRGDLVEYYSAQALPLALVIDHEGFVVAKENTGTPLDGWDSFDSAIEAANAGEAESLRIGIAKSDRSIQGVFIIGLFLGILVYFSPCAFPVLPSYITYYLSLGMREDELRESGKLSGRLPGPFEVGGFAALGQLTFFGVVGIIIFGLSEVINLSGVLHKVAIAIAYLLVVLGALMLLGWTSHLLAFVQRWLDTYQT
;
A
#
# COMPACT_ATOMS: atom_id res chain seq x y z
N MET A 1 13.95 18.48 42.33
CA MET A 1 14.88 17.39 41.97
C MET A 1 15.14 17.49 40.47
N VAL A 2 16.41 17.59 40.07
CA VAL A 2 16.79 17.76 38.67
C VAL A 2 16.59 16.43 37.96
N ALA A 3 15.48 16.30 37.21
CA ALA A 3 15.20 15.13 36.41
C ALA A 3 16.08 15.16 35.15
N GLY A 4 17.26 14.53 35.23
CA GLY A 4 18.10 14.22 34.08
C GLY A 4 17.61 12.94 33.39
N LEU A 5 18.11 12.67 32.17
CA LEU A 5 17.86 11.42 31.45
C LEU A 5 18.19 10.23 32.35
N ASP A 6 17.22 9.33 32.57
CA ASP A 6 17.37 8.18 33.46
C ASP A 6 17.90 6.97 32.68
N PHE A 7 19.23 6.82 32.68
CA PHE A 7 19.90 5.68 32.06
C PHE A 7 19.88 4.42 32.96
N ASP A 8 19.50 4.52 34.24
CA ASP A 8 19.42 3.35 35.12
C ASP A 8 18.29 2.41 34.71
N VAL A 9 17.25 2.94 34.05
CA VAL A 9 16.16 2.16 33.44
C VAL A 9 16.70 1.10 32.46
N LEU A 10 17.76 1.39 31.71
CA LEU A 10 18.36 0.43 30.76
C LEU A 10 19.10 -0.73 31.45
N ARG A 11 19.45 -0.57 32.74
CA ARG A 11 20.11 -1.59 33.54
C ARG A 11 19.11 -2.49 34.27
N GLN A 12 17.84 -2.09 34.34
CA GLN A 12 16.79 -2.86 34.99
C GLN A 12 16.36 -4.06 34.15
N ARG A 13 16.27 -5.23 34.79
CA ARG A 13 15.90 -6.48 34.13
C ARG A 13 14.45 -6.46 33.63
N ASP A 14 13.58 -5.73 34.31
CA ASP A 14 12.16 -5.66 33.94
C ASP A 14 11.93 -4.80 32.68
N THR A 15 12.77 -3.80 32.43
CA THR A 15 12.80 -3.04 31.16
C THR A 15 13.02 -3.96 29.96
N TRP A 16 14.01 -4.86 30.04
CA TRP A 16 14.32 -5.79 28.96
C TRP A 16 13.26 -6.89 28.79
N LYS A 17 12.61 -7.32 29.89
CA LYS A 17 11.45 -8.23 29.80
C LYS A 17 10.27 -7.54 29.13
N ALA A 18 9.96 -6.30 29.52
CA ALA A 18 8.89 -5.51 28.91
C ALA A 18 9.18 -5.23 27.43
N PHE A 19 10.43 -4.93 27.09
CA PHE A 19 10.87 -4.81 25.70
C PHE A 19 10.66 -6.11 24.92
N GLY A 20 11.06 -7.26 25.46
CA GLY A 20 10.84 -8.56 24.82
C GLY A 20 9.36 -8.89 24.60
N ILE A 21 8.51 -8.65 25.61
CA ILE A 21 7.05 -8.81 25.49
C ILE A 21 6.49 -7.87 24.42
N GLY A 22 6.96 -6.61 24.42
CA GLY A 22 6.61 -5.63 23.42
C GLY A 22 6.95 -6.10 22.01
N VAL A 23 8.20 -6.50 21.77
CA VAL A 23 8.64 -7.02 20.46
C VAL A 23 7.75 -8.17 19.99
N VAL A 24 7.49 -9.16 20.84
CA VAL A 24 6.62 -10.29 20.49
C VAL A 24 5.19 -9.84 20.15
N LEU A 25 4.60 -8.96 20.97
CA LEU A 25 3.25 -8.45 20.75
C LEU A 25 3.16 -7.63 19.46
N PHE A 26 4.12 -6.74 19.21
CA PHE A 26 4.18 -5.93 17.99
C PHE A 26 4.42 -6.79 16.75
N CYS A 27 5.29 -7.81 16.82
CA CYS A 27 5.49 -8.75 15.72
C CYS A 27 4.23 -9.55 15.41
N LEU A 28 3.51 -10.04 16.43
CA LEU A 28 2.25 -10.75 16.25
C LEU A 28 1.17 -9.86 15.63
N ILE A 29 0.97 -8.65 16.17
CA ILE A 29 0.00 -7.70 15.63
C ILE A 29 0.38 -7.30 14.19
N GLY A 30 1.66 -7.02 13.95
CA GLY A 30 2.18 -6.68 12.63
C GLY A 30 1.94 -7.80 11.63
N TYR A 31 2.26 -9.05 11.98
CA TYR A 31 2.02 -10.23 11.16
C TYR A 31 0.52 -10.41 10.87
N SER A 32 -0.33 -10.42 11.90
CA SER A 32 -1.78 -10.57 11.72
C SER A 32 -2.39 -9.46 10.88
N SER A 33 -1.95 -8.21 11.07
CA SER A 33 -2.41 -7.08 10.27
C SER A 33 -1.99 -7.25 8.81
N LEU A 34 -0.71 -7.53 8.55
CA LEU A 34 -0.18 -7.76 7.20
C LEU A 34 -0.87 -8.93 6.50
N SER A 35 -1.15 -10.03 7.21
CA SER A 35 -1.90 -11.16 6.66
C SER A 35 -3.33 -10.77 6.28
N LEU A 36 -4.04 -10.04 7.14
CA LEU A 36 -5.40 -9.57 6.81
C LEU A 36 -5.40 -8.60 5.63
N PHE A 37 -4.42 -7.70 5.59
CA PHE A 37 -4.23 -6.81 4.44
C PHE A 37 -3.96 -7.61 3.17
N GLY A 38 -3.05 -8.59 3.19
CA GLY A 38 -2.75 -9.46 2.05
C GLY A 38 -3.96 -10.21 1.51
N LEU A 39 -4.77 -10.80 2.40
CA LEU A 39 -6.01 -11.50 2.03
C LEU A 39 -7.08 -10.57 1.47
N THR A 40 -7.21 -9.37 2.03
CA THR A 40 -8.17 -8.37 1.54
C THR A 40 -7.69 -7.77 0.22
N SER A 41 -6.39 -7.59 0.04
CA SER A 41 -5.83 -7.08 -1.19
C SER A 41 -5.93 -8.10 -2.32
N SER A 42 -5.72 -9.40 -2.09
CA SER A 42 -5.81 -10.40 -3.16
C SER A 42 -7.22 -10.51 -3.75
N THR A 43 -8.26 -10.27 -2.94
CA THR A 43 -9.67 -10.24 -3.37
C THR A 43 -10.11 -8.91 -3.98
N TYR A 44 -9.34 -7.84 -3.81
CA TYR A 44 -9.67 -6.53 -4.36
C TYR A 44 -9.54 -6.54 -5.89
N GLY A 45 -10.62 -6.22 -6.62
CA GLY A 45 -10.59 -6.20 -8.09
C GLY A 45 -10.64 -7.59 -8.74
N THR A 46 -11.12 -8.61 -8.04
CA THR A 46 -11.42 -9.94 -8.59
C THR A 46 -12.92 -10.23 -8.54
N THR A 47 -13.40 -11.13 -9.39
CA THR A 47 -14.79 -11.64 -9.40
C THR A 47 -14.80 -13.16 -9.59
N ASP A 48 -15.84 -13.81 -9.06
CA ASP A 48 -16.08 -15.24 -9.25
C ASP A 48 -16.54 -15.55 -10.69
N GLU A 49 -16.98 -14.54 -11.44
CA GLU A 49 -17.30 -14.66 -12.85
C GLU A 49 -16.01 -14.69 -13.68
N VAL A 50 -15.57 -15.91 -14.02
CA VAL A 50 -14.40 -16.11 -14.88
C VAL A 50 -14.70 -15.59 -16.29
N GLY A 51 -13.90 -14.62 -16.72
CA GLY A 51 -13.92 -14.04 -18.06
C GLY A 51 -12.50 -13.74 -18.54
N GLU A 52 -12.36 -13.51 -19.84
CA GLU A 52 -11.07 -13.13 -20.42
C GLU A 52 -10.55 -11.81 -19.83
N ALA A 53 -9.23 -11.69 -19.71
CA ALA A 53 -8.59 -10.45 -19.29
C ALA A 53 -8.95 -9.30 -20.26
N PRO A 54 -9.26 -8.08 -19.76
CA PRO A 54 -9.63 -6.96 -20.61
C PRO A 54 -8.55 -6.65 -21.66
N ASP A 55 -8.89 -6.76 -22.94
CA ASP A 55 -7.94 -6.52 -24.03
C ASP A 55 -7.52 -5.04 -24.07
N PHE A 56 -6.26 -4.78 -24.40
CA PHE A 56 -5.70 -3.44 -24.45
C PHE A 56 -4.79 -3.26 -25.66
N LEU A 57 -4.62 -2.00 -26.08
CA LEU A 57 -3.68 -1.58 -27.11
C LEU A 57 -2.87 -0.39 -26.60
N VAL A 58 -1.58 -0.62 -26.32
CA VAL A 58 -0.71 0.32 -25.60
C VAL A 58 0.57 0.60 -26.37
N ALA A 59 1.13 1.80 -26.19
CA ALA A 59 2.39 2.18 -26.81
C ALA A 59 3.57 1.56 -26.05
N SER A 60 4.52 0.99 -26.78
CA SER A 60 5.74 0.38 -26.23
C SER A 60 6.95 1.32 -26.36
N MET A 61 8.06 0.99 -25.69
CA MET A 61 9.31 1.75 -25.83
C MET A 61 10.00 1.59 -27.19
N ASN A 62 9.56 0.61 -27.99
CA ASN A 62 10.09 0.32 -29.33
C ASN A 62 11.61 0.08 -29.34
N ARG A 63 12.14 -0.67 -28.36
CA ARG A 63 13.57 -1.03 -28.31
C ARG A 63 13.81 -2.26 -29.18
N SER A 64 14.90 -2.23 -29.94
CA SER A 64 15.27 -3.35 -30.82
C SER A 64 15.73 -4.56 -30.00
N GLY A 65 15.25 -5.74 -30.38
CA GLY A 65 15.50 -7.01 -29.70
C GLY A 65 14.66 -7.25 -28.45
N ILE A 66 13.72 -6.35 -28.11
CA ILE A 66 12.84 -6.47 -26.94
C ILE A 66 11.38 -6.31 -27.35
N GLU A 67 10.93 -5.08 -27.63
CA GLU A 67 9.53 -4.84 -28.00
C GLU A 67 9.21 -5.19 -29.45
N ASP A 68 10.20 -5.13 -30.35
CA ASP A 68 10.03 -5.38 -31.79
C ASP A 68 9.51 -6.79 -32.13
N ALA A 69 9.69 -7.76 -31.23
CA ALA A 69 9.13 -9.10 -31.36
C ALA A 69 7.61 -9.17 -31.10
N PHE A 70 7.04 -8.18 -30.41
CA PHE A 70 5.65 -8.20 -29.93
C PHE A 70 4.81 -7.00 -30.41
N ALA A 71 5.46 -5.90 -30.75
CA ALA A 71 4.82 -4.67 -31.19
C ALA A 71 4.48 -4.72 -32.69
N ASP A 72 3.41 -4.00 -33.06
CA ASP A 72 3.04 -3.78 -34.45
C ASP A 72 3.96 -2.75 -35.16
N GLU A 73 3.68 -2.46 -36.43
CA GLU A 73 4.43 -1.49 -37.22
C GLU A 73 4.44 -0.06 -36.65
N ASN A 74 3.51 0.25 -35.75
CA ASN A 74 3.38 1.54 -35.07
C ASN A 74 4.00 1.52 -33.66
N GLY A 75 4.63 0.42 -33.26
CA GLY A 75 5.21 0.25 -31.92
C GLY A 75 4.16 -0.02 -30.84
N MET A 76 2.95 -0.43 -31.21
CA MET A 76 1.85 -0.73 -30.29
C MET A 76 1.80 -2.22 -29.97
N ILE A 77 1.56 -2.56 -28.70
CA ILE A 77 1.37 -3.95 -28.25
C ILE A 77 -0.10 -4.15 -27.92
N ARG A 78 -0.68 -5.25 -28.42
CA ARG A 78 -2.04 -5.68 -28.11
C ARG A 78 -2.00 -6.94 -27.25
N LEU A 79 -2.80 -7.00 -26.18
CA LEU A 79 -2.81 -8.19 -25.33
C LEU A 79 -3.31 -9.44 -26.10
N SER A 80 -4.38 -9.29 -26.89
CA SER A 80 -4.93 -10.41 -27.66
C SER A 80 -4.00 -10.97 -28.74
N SER A 81 -2.96 -10.23 -29.17
CA SER A 81 -1.98 -10.78 -30.14
C SER A 81 -0.98 -11.74 -29.50
N LEU A 82 -0.96 -11.82 -28.16
CA LEU A 82 -0.10 -12.72 -27.39
C LEU A 82 -0.81 -14.03 -27.01
N ARG A 83 -2.03 -14.26 -27.52
CA ARG A 83 -2.72 -15.55 -27.39
C ARG A 83 -1.82 -16.69 -27.89
N GLY A 84 -1.85 -17.82 -27.19
CA GLY A 84 -0.88 -18.91 -27.39
C GLY A 84 0.42 -18.75 -26.60
N SER A 85 0.55 -17.70 -25.78
CA SER A 85 1.66 -17.50 -24.83
C SER A 85 1.10 -17.28 -23.42
N VAL A 86 1.86 -17.65 -22.40
CA VAL A 86 1.59 -17.23 -21.03
C VAL A 86 2.10 -15.81 -20.87
N VAL A 87 1.26 -14.88 -20.43
CA VAL A 87 1.64 -13.47 -20.28
C VAL A 87 1.71 -13.10 -18.81
N VAL A 88 2.90 -12.69 -18.35
CA VAL A 88 3.09 -12.08 -17.03
C VAL A 88 2.98 -10.57 -17.19
N LEU A 89 1.92 -9.96 -16.64
CA LEU A 89 1.72 -8.52 -16.65
C LEU A 89 2.16 -7.92 -15.31
N ASP A 90 3.04 -6.93 -15.34
CA ASP A 90 3.50 -6.18 -14.17
C ASP A 90 3.06 -4.71 -14.27
N PHE A 91 2.06 -4.32 -13.49
CA PHE A 91 1.61 -2.94 -13.39
C PHE A 91 2.50 -2.20 -12.38
N MET A 92 3.17 -1.15 -12.87
CA MET A 92 4.23 -0.48 -12.14
C MET A 92 4.19 1.05 -12.29
N ALA A 93 5.03 1.71 -11.49
CA ALA A 93 5.33 3.14 -11.57
C ALA A 93 6.78 3.39 -11.10
N VAL A 94 7.41 4.47 -11.59
CA VAL A 94 8.82 4.80 -11.29
C VAL A 94 9.06 5.05 -9.79
N ASP A 95 8.12 5.71 -9.12
CA ASP A 95 8.22 6.02 -7.68
C ASP A 95 7.49 5.02 -6.78
N CYS A 96 7.00 3.90 -7.32
CA CYS A 96 6.41 2.83 -6.55
C CYS A 96 7.51 1.93 -5.95
N SER A 97 7.87 2.16 -4.69
CA SER A 97 8.93 1.39 -4.01
C SER A 97 8.65 -0.11 -3.99
N ASN A 98 7.40 -0.52 -3.75
CA ASN A 98 7.04 -1.94 -3.70
C ASN A 98 7.04 -2.59 -5.09
N CYS A 99 6.81 -1.83 -6.15
CA CYS A 99 6.87 -2.34 -7.53
C CYS A 99 8.28 -2.80 -7.90
N HIS A 100 9.32 -2.20 -7.30
CA HIS A 100 10.70 -2.65 -7.54
C HIS A 100 10.99 -4.05 -6.97
N PHE A 101 10.23 -4.53 -5.99
CA PHE A 101 10.38 -5.93 -5.54
C PHE A 101 9.78 -6.90 -6.56
N VAL A 102 8.64 -6.55 -7.18
CA VAL A 102 8.07 -7.33 -8.29
C VAL A 102 9.02 -7.35 -9.48
N GLN A 103 9.55 -6.18 -9.86
CA GLN A 103 10.58 -6.06 -10.89
C GLN A 103 11.79 -6.95 -10.60
N ALA A 104 12.31 -6.94 -9.36
CA ALA A 104 13.46 -7.73 -8.99
C ALA A 104 13.16 -9.24 -9.01
N HIS A 105 11.96 -9.66 -8.63
CA HIS A 105 11.51 -11.06 -8.72
C HIS A 105 11.46 -11.52 -10.17
N ILE A 106 10.85 -10.72 -11.05
CA ILE A 106 10.79 -11.00 -12.49
C ILE A 106 12.20 -11.11 -13.07
N ASP A 107 13.09 -10.15 -12.80
CA ASP A 107 14.46 -10.13 -13.35
C ASP A 107 15.26 -11.38 -12.96
N GLN A 108 15.11 -11.84 -11.71
CA GLN A 108 15.79 -13.03 -11.20
C GLN A 108 15.29 -14.32 -11.85
N ASN A 109 14.00 -14.40 -12.18
CA ASN A 109 13.36 -15.61 -12.67
C ASN A 109 13.18 -15.64 -14.20
N LEU A 110 13.39 -14.52 -14.89
CA LEU A 110 13.16 -14.41 -16.34
C LEU A 110 13.86 -15.49 -17.17
N ALA A 111 15.12 -15.79 -16.82
CA ALA A 111 15.91 -16.82 -17.51
C ALA A 111 15.40 -18.24 -17.23
N GLU A 112 14.91 -18.49 -16.02
CA GLU A 112 14.34 -19.78 -15.62
C GLU A 112 12.99 -20.01 -16.28
N TRP A 113 12.10 -19.01 -16.22
CA TRP A 113 10.81 -19.02 -16.92
C TRP A 113 10.99 -19.23 -18.43
N GLY A 114 11.95 -18.54 -19.05
CA GLY A 114 12.26 -18.74 -20.46
C GLY A 114 12.86 -20.10 -20.83
N ALA A 115 13.35 -20.86 -19.85
CA ALA A 115 13.93 -22.19 -20.03
C ALA A 115 12.92 -23.34 -19.79
N LEU A 116 11.72 -23.01 -19.30
CA LEU A 116 10.65 -24.00 -19.09
C LEU A 116 10.28 -24.68 -20.41
N GLN A 117 10.01 -25.99 -20.33
CA GLN A 117 9.81 -26.87 -21.50
C GLN A 117 8.32 -27.14 -21.80
N GLY A 118 7.40 -26.37 -21.22
CA GLY A 118 5.98 -26.50 -21.49
C GLY A 118 5.59 -26.06 -22.90
N GLU A 119 4.31 -26.22 -23.22
CA GLU A 119 3.76 -26.00 -24.56
C GLU A 119 3.67 -24.52 -24.94
N TYR A 120 3.47 -23.64 -23.95
CA TYR A 120 3.19 -22.23 -24.17
C TYR A 120 4.34 -21.33 -23.68
N PRO A 121 5.01 -20.56 -24.56
CA PRO A 121 6.11 -19.69 -24.15
C PRO A 121 5.63 -18.60 -23.20
N ILE A 122 6.54 -18.13 -22.32
CA ILE A 122 6.25 -17.07 -21.36
C ILE A 122 6.74 -15.73 -21.89
N VAL A 123 5.87 -14.71 -21.81
CA VAL A 123 6.15 -13.33 -22.21
C VAL A 123 5.87 -12.42 -21.02
N VAL A 124 6.83 -11.58 -20.65
CA VAL A 124 6.68 -10.61 -19.56
C VAL A 124 6.49 -9.21 -20.12
N ILE A 125 5.53 -8.45 -19.59
CA ILE A 125 5.26 -7.07 -19.99
C ILE A 125 5.03 -6.21 -18.75
N SER A 126 5.81 -5.14 -18.59
CA SER A 126 5.57 -4.14 -17.54
C SER A 126 4.80 -2.93 -18.07
N LEU A 127 3.76 -2.49 -17.36
CA LEU A 127 2.84 -1.42 -17.74
C LEU A 127 2.89 -0.26 -16.75
N GLY A 128 3.28 0.92 -17.24
CA GLY A 128 3.21 2.16 -16.48
C GLY A 128 1.77 2.56 -16.17
N SER A 129 1.41 2.61 -14.89
CA SER A 129 0.02 2.82 -14.44
C SER A 129 -0.23 4.23 -13.88
N TRP A 130 0.82 5.00 -13.56
CA TRP A 130 0.71 6.38 -13.08
C TRP A 130 0.84 7.42 -14.20
N TYR A 131 0.22 7.18 -15.36
CA TYR A 131 0.30 8.07 -16.55
C TYR A 131 -0.29 9.49 -16.36
N GLY A 132 -0.99 9.75 -15.25
CA GLY A 132 -1.39 11.10 -14.84
C GLY A 132 -0.29 11.88 -14.10
N TYR A 133 0.73 11.20 -13.58
CA TYR A 133 1.81 11.76 -12.76
C TYR A 133 3.21 11.53 -13.35
N GLU A 134 3.38 10.48 -14.14
CA GLU A 134 4.64 10.08 -14.76
C GLU A 134 4.51 10.15 -16.28
N SER A 135 5.43 10.88 -16.93
CA SER A 135 5.50 10.92 -18.39
C SER A 135 6.11 9.64 -18.95
N PHE A 136 5.74 9.29 -20.18
CA PHE A 136 6.33 8.14 -20.84
C PHE A 136 7.86 8.26 -21.02
N GLU A 137 8.36 9.47 -21.23
CA GLU A 137 9.80 9.75 -21.27
C GLU A 137 10.50 9.40 -19.95
N ARG A 138 9.87 9.70 -18.81
CA ARG A 138 10.40 9.36 -17.49
C ARG A 138 10.43 7.85 -17.25
N ILE A 139 9.40 7.14 -17.69
CA ILE A 139 9.34 5.68 -17.64
C ILE A 139 10.48 5.11 -18.50
N ASN A 140 10.68 5.64 -19.71
CA ASN A 140 11.74 5.24 -20.63
C ASN A 140 13.15 5.48 -20.06
N SER A 141 13.42 6.67 -19.50
CA SER A 141 14.72 6.94 -18.87
C SER A 141 15.00 6.06 -17.64
N SER A 142 13.95 5.57 -16.97
CA SER A 142 14.08 4.77 -15.75
C SER A 142 14.23 3.27 -16.04
N PHE A 143 13.41 2.72 -16.92
CA PHE A 143 13.33 1.28 -17.18
C PHE A 143 13.84 0.88 -18.57
N GLY A 144 13.77 1.80 -19.54
CA GLY A 144 14.18 1.57 -20.92
C GLY A 144 15.69 1.68 -21.15
N ASP A 145 16.34 2.64 -20.49
CA ASP A 145 17.77 2.92 -20.62
C ASP A 145 18.62 1.80 -19.99
N SER A 146 19.52 1.22 -20.77
CA SER A 146 20.43 0.15 -20.31
C SER A 146 21.52 0.65 -19.34
N ALA A 147 21.74 1.96 -19.27
CA ALA A 147 22.60 2.57 -18.26
C ALA A 147 21.91 2.81 -16.91
N SER A 148 20.58 2.63 -16.85
CA SER A 148 19.82 2.77 -15.61
C SER A 148 20.01 1.56 -14.71
N ASP A 149 20.19 1.79 -13.41
CA ASP A 149 20.21 0.75 -12.38
C ASP A 149 18.87 -0.02 -12.28
N ARG A 150 17.82 0.48 -12.94
CA ARG A 150 16.47 -0.10 -12.97
C ARG A 150 16.07 -0.58 -14.35
N HIS A 151 17.03 -0.78 -15.26
CA HIS A 151 16.76 -1.30 -16.60
C HIS A 151 15.93 -2.58 -16.55
N MET A 152 14.95 -2.70 -17.44
CA MET A 152 14.13 -3.91 -17.62
C MET A 152 14.45 -4.51 -19.00
N PRO A 153 15.04 -5.72 -19.07
CA PRO A 153 15.35 -6.39 -20.34
C PRO A 153 14.14 -7.05 -21.04
N TRP A 154 12.92 -6.77 -20.59
CA TRP A 154 11.66 -7.23 -21.19
C TRP A 154 10.78 -6.04 -21.61
N PRO A 155 9.74 -6.27 -22.43
CA PRO A 155 8.85 -5.20 -22.90
C PRO A 155 8.30 -4.29 -21.81
N VAL A 156 8.43 -2.98 -22.01
CA VAL A 156 7.80 -1.96 -21.16
C VAL A 156 6.89 -1.08 -22.00
N VAL A 157 5.66 -0.91 -21.53
CA VAL A 157 4.60 -0.18 -22.22
C VAL A 157 4.00 0.90 -21.32
N ASN A 158 3.38 1.89 -21.95
CA ASN A 158 2.67 2.95 -21.25
C ASN A 158 1.17 2.66 -21.19
N GLY A 159 0.61 2.68 -19.99
CA GLY A 159 -0.84 2.68 -19.81
C GLY A 159 -1.49 3.98 -20.31
N GLY A 160 -2.82 4.03 -20.25
CA GLY A 160 -3.57 5.23 -20.59
C GLY A 160 -5.05 5.15 -20.21
N THR A 161 -5.74 6.27 -20.35
CA THR A 161 -7.18 6.40 -20.04
C THR A 161 -8.08 5.85 -21.15
N ASP A 162 -7.53 5.56 -22.33
CA ASP A 162 -8.24 5.19 -23.56
C ASP A 162 -7.49 4.07 -24.31
N VAL A 163 -7.03 3.06 -23.58
CA VAL A 163 -6.24 1.95 -24.14
C VAL A 163 -6.94 0.59 -24.05
N ILE A 164 -7.91 0.42 -23.14
CA ILE A 164 -8.73 -0.78 -23.08
C ILE A 164 -9.69 -0.82 -24.27
N LEU A 165 -9.79 -1.96 -24.93
CA LEU A 165 -10.67 -2.18 -26.06
C LEU A 165 -12.00 -2.80 -25.55
N LEU A 166 -13.10 -2.06 -25.70
CA LEU A 166 -14.42 -2.53 -25.28
C LEU A 166 -15.20 -3.12 -26.45
N GLU A 167 -16.07 -4.10 -26.19
CA GLU A 167 -16.87 -4.78 -27.22
C GLU A 167 -17.76 -3.84 -28.05
N ASN A 168 -18.18 -2.72 -27.46
CA ASN A 168 -18.99 -1.69 -28.12
C ASN A 168 -18.18 -0.74 -29.03
N GLY A 169 -16.87 -0.99 -29.19
CA GLY A 169 -15.95 -0.15 -29.96
C GLY A 169 -15.46 1.10 -29.23
N ASN A 170 -15.92 1.34 -28.00
CA ASN A 170 -15.39 2.41 -27.17
C ASN A 170 -14.05 2.01 -26.52
N ARG A 171 -13.37 2.99 -25.94
CA ARG A 171 -12.14 2.77 -25.20
C ARG A 171 -12.33 3.03 -23.71
N GLY A 172 -11.55 2.31 -22.89
CA GLY A 172 -11.59 2.41 -21.44
C GLY A 172 -10.22 2.68 -20.82
N ASP A 173 -10.26 3.04 -19.54
CA ASP A 173 -9.10 3.33 -18.70
C ASP A 173 -8.46 2.03 -18.19
N LEU A 174 -7.14 1.86 -18.41
CA LEU A 174 -6.39 0.67 -18.02
C LEU A 174 -6.46 0.41 -16.51
N VAL A 175 -6.22 1.45 -15.71
CA VAL A 175 -6.20 1.37 -14.26
C VAL A 175 -7.57 1.01 -13.72
N GLU A 176 -8.65 1.48 -14.34
CA GLU A 176 -10.03 1.15 -13.95
C GLU A 176 -10.37 -0.32 -14.20
N TYR A 177 -10.06 -0.85 -15.38
CA TYR A 177 -10.44 -2.22 -15.77
C TYR A 177 -9.59 -3.31 -15.11
N TYR A 178 -8.32 -3.04 -14.83
CA TYR A 178 -7.44 -3.98 -14.13
C TYR A 178 -7.41 -3.78 -12.61
N SER A 179 -8.13 -2.78 -12.09
CA SER A 179 -8.03 -2.35 -10.68
C SER A 179 -6.59 -2.00 -10.25
N ALA A 180 -5.79 -1.49 -11.19
CA ALA A 180 -4.39 -1.12 -10.96
C ALA A 180 -4.22 0.21 -10.20
N GLN A 181 -5.21 0.65 -9.42
CA GLN A 181 -5.06 1.77 -8.49
C GLN A 181 -4.19 1.38 -7.30
N ALA A 182 -4.24 0.11 -6.90
CA ALA A 182 -3.44 -0.45 -5.83
C ALA A 182 -2.20 -1.12 -6.43
N LEU A 183 -1.14 -0.32 -6.65
CA LEU A 183 0.16 -0.85 -7.08
C LEU A 183 0.97 -1.37 -5.87
N PRO A 184 1.80 -2.41 -6.05
CA PRO A 184 2.01 -3.15 -7.30
C PRO A 184 0.85 -4.10 -7.62
N LEU A 185 0.70 -4.43 -8.91
CA LEU A 185 -0.21 -5.48 -9.37
C LEU A 185 0.53 -6.32 -10.41
N ALA A 186 0.69 -7.62 -10.14
CA ALA A 186 1.24 -8.59 -11.08
C ALA A 186 0.18 -9.64 -11.41
N LEU A 187 0.04 -9.99 -12.68
CA LEU A 187 -0.93 -10.98 -13.16
C LEU A 187 -0.22 -12.03 -14.01
N VAL A 188 -0.71 -13.26 -13.94
CA VAL A 188 -0.38 -14.33 -14.90
C VAL A 188 -1.61 -14.60 -15.74
N ILE A 189 -1.48 -14.52 -17.06
CA ILE A 189 -2.53 -14.78 -18.03
C ILE A 189 -2.16 -16.04 -18.80
N ASP A 190 -3.07 -17.00 -18.87
CA ASP A 190 -2.86 -18.22 -19.64
C ASP A 190 -2.92 -17.97 -21.17
N HIS A 191 -2.59 -19.01 -21.94
CA HIS A 191 -2.55 -18.97 -23.40
C HIS A 191 -3.89 -18.64 -24.06
N GLU A 192 -5.02 -18.90 -23.37
CA GLU A 192 -6.37 -18.58 -23.85
C GLU A 192 -6.81 -17.17 -23.47
N GLY A 193 -6.13 -16.54 -22.50
CA GLY A 193 -6.39 -15.18 -22.10
C GLY A 193 -7.05 -14.96 -20.76
N PHE A 194 -7.13 -15.99 -19.94
CA PHE A 194 -7.71 -15.92 -18.61
C PHE A 194 -6.63 -15.65 -17.58
N VAL A 195 -6.94 -14.81 -16.60
CA VAL A 195 -6.03 -14.59 -15.47
C VAL A 195 -6.04 -15.84 -14.60
N VAL A 196 -4.87 -16.38 -14.26
CA VAL A 196 -4.70 -17.60 -13.45
C VAL A 196 -3.95 -17.36 -12.14
N ALA A 197 -3.25 -16.23 -12.03
CA ALA A 197 -2.70 -15.75 -10.77
C ALA A 197 -2.68 -14.24 -10.71
N LYS A 198 -2.69 -13.73 -9.48
CA LYS A 198 -2.68 -12.31 -9.18
C LYS A 198 -1.93 -12.07 -7.88
N GLU A 199 -1.01 -11.12 -7.91
CA GLU A 199 -0.28 -10.64 -6.74
C GLU A 199 -0.40 -9.11 -6.64
N ASN A 200 -0.66 -8.60 -5.43
CA ASN A 200 -0.87 -7.19 -5.14
C ASN A 200 0.19 -6.62 -4.17
N THR A 201 1.24 -7.37 -3.86
CA THR A 201 2.37 -6.91 -3.05
C THR A 201 3.71 -7.32 -3.65
N GLY A 202 4.76 -6.55 -3.35
CA GLY A 202 6.13 -6.89 -3.71
C GLY A 202 6.76 -7.94 -2.80
N THR A 203 6.12 -8.25 -1.66
CA THR A 203 6.63 -9.19 -0.66
C THR A 203 5.50 -10.13 -0.20
N PRO A 204 5.07 -11.06 -1.06
CA PRO A 204 4.02 -12.02 -0.72
C PRO A 204 4.44 -12.92 0.44
N LEU A 205 3.46 -13.36 1.25
CA LEU A 205 3.72 -14.11 2.48
C LEU A 205 4.21 -15.54 2.23
N ASP A 206 3.84 -16.11 1.09
CA ASP A 206 4.30 -17.41 0.59
C ASP A 206 5.57 -17.29 -0.26
N GLY A 207 6.20 -16.10 -0.31
CA GLY A 207 7.48 -15.93 -0.99
C GLY A 207 7.45 -16.17 -2.51
N TRP A 208 6.30 -15.92 -3.16
CA TRP A 208 6.03 -16.10 -4.60
C TRP A 208 5.67 -17.51 -5.04
N ASP A 209 5.65 -18.48 -4.12
CA ASP A 209 5.35 -19.88 -4.42
C ASP A 209 4.06 -20.07 -5.25
N SER A 210 2.95 -19.42 -4.87
CA SER A 210 1.68 -19.54 -5.60
C SER A 210 1.70 -18.88 -6.99
N PHE A 211 2.42 -17.75 -7.12
CA PHE A 211 2.53 -17.02 -8.36
C PHE A 211 3.40 -17.79 -9.38
N ASP A 212 4.55 -18.28 -8.93
CA ASP A 212 5.50 -19.02 -9.77
C ASP A 212 4.91 -20.39 -10.18
N SER A 213 4.23 -21.08 -9.25
CA SER A 213 3.51 -22.32 -9.55
C SER A 213 2.43 -22.13 -10.63
N ALA A 214 1.75 -20.98 -10.64
CA ALA A 214 0.76 -20.68 -11.66
C ALA A 214 1.39 -20.41 -13.04
N ILE A 215 2.60 -19.81 -13.09
CA ILE A 215 3.38 -19.65 -14.33
C ILE A 215 3.74 -21.03 -14.89
N GLU A 216 4.26 -21.93 -14.05
CA GLU A 216 4.62 -23.29 -14.47
C GLU A 216 3.39 -24.06 -14.97
N ALA A 217 2.28 -24.01 -14.23
CA ALA A 217 1.03 -24.65 -14.64
C ALA A 217 0.49 -24.07 -15.95
N ALA A 218 0.58 -22.75 -16.15
CA ALA A 218 0.13 -22.09 -17.37
C ALA A 218 1.03 -22.45 -18.57
N ASN A 219 2.34 -22.54 -18.35
CA ASN A 219 3.33 -22.96 -19.35
C ASN A 219 3.07 -24.40 -19.81
N ALA A 220 2.68 -25.28 -18.90
CA ALA A 220 2.27 -26.65 -19.20
C ALA A 220 0.86 -26.77 -19.81
N GLY A 221 0.04 -25.69 -19.79
CA GLY A 221 -1.35 -25.73 -20.25
C GLY A 221 -2.35 -26.27 -19.24
N GLU A 222 -1.97 -26.41 -17.97
CA GLU A 222 -2.75 -27.05 -16.90
C GLU A 222 -3.39 -26.04 -15.92
N ALA A 223 -3.34 -24.74 -16.23
CA ALA A 223 -3.81 -23.66 -15.34
C ALA A 223 -5.31 -23.36 -15.41
N GLU A 224 -6.12 -24.12 -16.16
CA GLU A 224 -7.57 -23.88 -16.30
C GLU A 224 -8.30 -23.84 -14.94
N SER A 225 -7.88 -24.69 -14.00
CA SER A 225 -8.46 -24.75 -12.65
C SER A 225 -8.12 -23.55 -11.76
N LEU A 226 -7.16 -22.72 -12.16
CA LEU A 226 -6.68 -21.54 -11.42
C LEU A 226 -7.33 -20.24 -11.90
N ARG A 227 -8.20 -20.31 -12.91
CA ARG A 227 -8.78 -19.12 -13.55
C ARG A 227 -9.58 -18.26 -12.56
N ILE A 228 -9.30 -16.96 -12.59
CA ILE A 228 -9.97 -15.93 -11.80
C ILE A 228 -10.47 -14.81 -12.73
N GLY A 229 -11.65 -14.26 -12.42
CA GLY A 229 -12.15 -13.08 -13.12
C GLY A 229 -11.56 -11.78 -12.58
N ILE A 230 -11.29 -10.82 -13.45
CA ILE A 230 -10.91 -9.46 -13.06
C ILE A 230 -12.14 -8.58 -13.00
N ALA A 231 -12.35 -7.95 -11.84
CA ALA A 231 -13.43 -6.99 -11.66
C ALA A 231 -12.92 -5.58 -11.95
N LYS A 232 -13.67 -4.87 -12.80
CA LYS A 232 -13.51 -3.44 -12.98
C LYS A 232 -13.70 -2.72 -11.64
N SER A 233 -12.80 -1.80 -11.32
CA SER A 233 -12.89 -0.98 -10.10
C SER A 233 -14.15 -0.13 -10.14
N ASP A 234 -15.13 -0.49 -9.31
CA ASP A 234 -16.38 0.25 -9.21
C ASP A 234 -16.11 1.54 -8.42
N ARG A 235 -16.13 2.69 -9.11
CA ARG A 235 -16.04 4.02 -8.49
C ARG A 235 -17.32 4.40 -7.74
N SER A 236 -18.21 3.45 -7.46
CA SER A 236 -19.41 3.71 -6.68
C SER A 236 -19.02 4.24 -5.29
N ILE A 237 -19.63 5.37 -4.91
CA ILE A 237 -19.41 6.04 -3.62
C ILE A 237 -19.64 5.06 -2.45
N GLN A 238 -20.56 4.10 -2.64
CA GLN A 238 -20.83 3.04 -1.68
C GLN A 238 -19.67 2.04 -1.55
N GLY A 239 -19.06 1.61 -2.65
CA GLY A 239 -17.89 0.72 -2.63
C GLY A 239 -16.69 1.35 -1.92
N VAL A 240 -16.37 2.60 -2.27
CA VAL A 240 -15.30 3.38 -1.60
C VAL A 240 -15.58 3.56 -0.11
N PHE A 241 -16.83 3.81 0.27
CA PHE A 241 -17.22 3.93 1.68
C PHE A 241 -17.05 2.62 2.45
N ILE A 242 -17.47 1.49 1.89
CA ILE A 242 -17.36 0.17 2.54
C ILE A 242 -15.88 -0.21 2.73
N ILE A 243 -15.06 -0.06 1.70
CA ILE A 243 -13.62 -0.34 1.78
C ILE A 243 -12.97 0.60 2.80
N GLY A 244 -13.31 1.89 2.77
CA GLY A 244 -12.82 2.87 3.76
C GLY A 244 -13.21 2.52 5.19
N LEU A 245 -14.42 2.00 5.43
CA LEU A 245 -14.87 1.54 6.75
C LEU A 245 -14.05 0.33 7.23
N PHE A 246 -13.86 -0.67 6.37
CA PHE A 246 -13.05 -1.85 6.71
C PHE A 246 -11.59 -1.48 6.97
N LEU A 247 -10.99 -0.65 6.12
CA LEU A 247 -9.64 -0.11 6.34
C LEU A 247 -9.56 0.66 7.66
N GLY A 248 -10.54 1.50 7.97
CA GLY A 248 -10.61 2.22 9.24
C GLY A 248 -10.63 1.29 10.46
N ILE A 249 -11.42 0.21 10.40
CA ILE A 249 -11.44 -0.82 11.45
C ILE A 249 -10.08 -1.52 11.55
N LEU A 250 -9.43 -1.85 10.43
CA LEU A 250 -8.10 -2.46 10.44
C LEU A 250 -7.02 -1.53 11.01
N VAL A 251 -7.07 -0.23 10.68
CA VAL A 251 -6.16 0.79 11.24
C VAL A 251 -6.38 0.98 12.73
N TYR A 252 -7.59 0.78 13.26
CA TYR A 252 -7.82 0.81 14.71
C TYR A 252 -7.03 -0.27 15.45
N PHE A 253 -6.86 -1.45 14.85
CA PHE A 253 -6.00 -2.52 15.38
C PHE A 253 -4.52 -2.34 15.04
N SER A 254 -4.16 -1.23 14.38
CA SER A 254 -2.77 -0.91 14.10
C SER A 254 -1.99 -0.74 15.42
N PRO A 255 -0.75 -1.27 15.48
CA PRO A 255 0.11 -1.15 16.66
C PRO A 255 0.35 0.30 17.10
N CYS A 256 0.08 1.29 16.25
CA CYS A 256 0.18 2.71 16.53
C CYS A 256 -0.92 3.26 17.47
N ALA A 257 -2.11 2.65 17.49
CA ALA A 257 -3.23 3.11 18.32
C ALA A 257 -3.19 2.51 19.74
N PHE A 258 -2.54 1.35 19.90
CA PHE A 258 -2.49 0.61 21.16
C PHE A 258 -1.90 1.42 22.34
N PRO A 259 -0.82 2.22 22.19
CA PRO A 259 -0.26 3.03 23.27
C PRO A 259 -1.18 4.15 23.77
N VAL A 260 -2.17 4.56 22.97
CA VAL A 260 -3.12 5.62 23.33
C VAL A 260 -4.21 5.09 24.27
N LEU A 261 -4.47 3.77 24.24
CA LEU A 261 -5.57 3.14 24.95
C LEU A 261 -5.47 3.28 26.49
N PRO A 262 -4.30 3.12 27.14
CA PRO A 262 -4.15 3.41 28.57
C PRO A 262 -4.43 4.88 28.91
N SER A 263 -3.98 5.82 28.06
CA SER A 263 -4.21 7.25 28.25
C SER A 263 -5.71 7.58 28.16
N TYR A 264 -6.42 6.94 27.24
CA TYR A 264 -7.86 7.06 27.10
C TYR A 264 -8.59 6.51 28.33
N ILE A 265 -8.22 5.32 28.81
CA ILE A 265 -8.80 4.75 30.04
C ILE A 265 -8.57 5.68 31.23
N THR A 266 -7.35 6.19 31.43
CA THR A 266 -7.05 7.13 32.51
C THR A 266 -7.87 8.41 32.40
N TYR A 267 -8.08 8.93 31.18
CA TYR A 267 -8.92 10.09 30.95
C TYR A 267 -10.38 9.83 31.37
N TYR A 268 -10.98 8.70 30.98
CA TYR A 268 -12.34 8.34 31.40
C TYR A 268 -12.45 8.09 32.90
N LEU A 269 -11.45 7.45 33.51
CA LEU A 269 -11.40 7.27 34.96
C LEU A 269 -11.34 8.62 35.67
N SER A 270 -10.51 9.56 35.17
CA SER A 270 -10.42 10.92 35.73
C SER A 270 -11.72 11.72 35.56
N LEU A 271 -12.42 11.55 34.43
CA LEU A 271 -13.74 12.13 34.20
C LEU A 271 -14.79 11.55 35.14
N GLY A 272 -14.78 10.23 35.37
CA GLY A 272 -15.68 9.57 36.31
C GLY A 272 -15.45 10.04 37.74
N MET A 273 -14.20 10.11 38.20
CA MET A 273 -13.87 10.63 39.53
C MET A 273 -14.28 12.11 39.69
N ARG A 274 -14.08 12.91 38.65
CA ARG A 274 -14.45 14.33 38.65
C ARG A 274 -15.97 14.53 38.57
N GLU A 275 -16.71 13.60 37.96
CA GLU A 275 -18.18 13.57 38.00
C GLU A 275 -18.67 13.37 39.43
N ASP A 276 -18.13 12.36 40.14
CA ASP A 276 -18.51 12.06 41.53
C ASP A 276 -18.27 13.29 42.42
N GLU A 277 -17.10 13.94 42.31
CA GLU A 277 -16.76 15.17 43.06
C GLU A 277 -17.68 16.37 42.73
N LEU A 278 -18.06 16.52 41.46
CA LEU A 278 -18.88 17.66 41.02
C LEU A 278 -20.38 17.45 41.27
N ARG A 279 -20.85 16.20 41.32
CA ARG A 279 -22.21 15.84 41.80
C ARG A 279 -22.29 16.00 43.32
N GLU A 280 -21.28 15.59 44.07
CA GLU A 280 -21.23 15.77 45.53
C GLU A 280 -21.14 17.26 45.93
N SER A 281 -20.44 18.09 45.14
CA SER A 281 -20.37 19.55 45.36
C SER A 281 -21.56 20.34 44.80
N GLY A 282 -22.59 19.66 44.27
CA GLY A 282 -23.85 20.28 43.82
C GLY A 282 -23.73 21.20 42.60
N LYS A 283 -22.59 21.19 41.89
CA LYS A 283 -22.31 22.06 40.74
C LYS A 283 -22.68 21.43 39.39
N LEU A 284 -23.11 20.17 39.36
CA LEU A 284 -23.37 19.40 38.15
C LEU A 284 -24.84 18.94 38.10
N SER A 285 -25.62 19.47 37.15
CA SER A 285 -27.04 19.16 36.97
C SER A 285 -27.37 18.46 35.64
N GLY A 286 -26.37 18.08 34.85
CA GLY A 286 -26.54 17.52 33.48
C GLY A 286 -25.92 16.15 33.29
N ARG A 287 -26.36 15.41 32.25
CA ARG A 287 -25.76 14.12 31.82
C ARG A 287 -24.39 14.39 31.20
N LEU A 288 -23.39 13.59 31.58
CA LEU A 288 -22.12 13.54 30.87
C LEU A 288 -22.31 12.96 29.47
N PRO A 289 -21.52 13.40 28.49
CA PRO A 289 -21.54 12.82 27.16
C PRO A 289 -21.18 11.34 27.23
N GLY A 290 -21.99 10.50 26.59
CA GLY A 290 -21.78 9.06 26.60
C GLY A 290 -20.46 8.65 25.92
N PRO A 291 -19.98 7.42 26.12
CA PRO A 291 -18.79 6.90 25.45
C PRO A 291 -18.84 7.05 23.92
N PHE A 292 -20.04 6.93 23.33
CA PHE A 292 -20.29 7.17 21.91
C PHE A 292 -20.13 8.64 21.49
N GLU A 293 -20.52 9.59 22.34
CA GLU A 293 -20.43 11.02 22.02
C GLU A 293 -18.99 11.50 22.10
N VAL A 294 -18.26 11.11 23.15
CA VAL A 294 -16.82 11.41 23.30
C VAL A 294 -16.01 10.72 22.20
N GLY A 295 -16.34 9.46 21.87
CA GLY A 295 -15.76 8.77 20.70
C GLY A 295 -16.07 9.50 19.38
N GLY A 296 -17.28 10.03 19.22
CA GLY A 296 -17.67 10.85 18.09
C GLY A 296 -16.86 12.15 17.98
N PHE A 297 -16.64 12.86 19.08
CA PHE A 297 -15.79 14.05 19.09
C PHE A 297 -14.32 13.74 18.78
N ALA A 298 -13.80 12.62 19.28
CA ALA A 298 -12.44 12.16 18.95
C ALA A 298 -12.31 11.81 17.46
N ALA A 299 -13.28 11.09 16.90
CA ALA A 299 -13.33 10.76 15.47
C ALA A 299 -13.45 12.01 14.59
N LEU A 300 -14.27 12.99 14.99
CA LEU A 300 -14.38 14.28 14.30
C LEU A 300 -13.05 15.05 14.32
N GLY A 301 -12.31 14.98 15.44
CA GLY A 301 -10.97 15.56 15.56
C GLY A 301 -9.96 14.92 14.61
N GLN A 302 -9.94 13.58 14.50
CA GLN A 302 -9.07 12.88 13.55
C GLN A 302 -9.47 13.18 12.10
N LEU A 303 -10.78 13.18 11.79
CA LEU A 303 -11.28 13.45 10.44
C LEU A 303 -10.98 14.88 9.99
N THR A 304 -11.11 15.87 10.89
CA THR A 304 -10.73 17.26 10.59
C THR A 304 -9.22 17.40 10.39
N PHE A 305 -8.39 16.78 11.24
CA PHE A 305 -6.94 16.80 11.07
C PHE A 305 -6.51 16.18 9.73
N PHE A 306 -6.93 14.94 9.44
CA PHE A 306 -6.58 14.28 8.18
C PHE A 306 -7.19 14.98 6.96
N GLY A 307 -8.39 15.55 7.10
CA GLY A 307 -9.00 16.37 6.04
C GLY A 307 -8.17 17.61 5.71
N VAL A 308 -7.71 18.34 6.73
CA VAL A 308 -6.84 19.51 6.53
C VAL A 308 -5.50 19.10 5.91
N VAL A 309 -4.87 18.03 6.40
CA VAL A 309 -3.62 17.51 5.82
C VAL A 309 -3.83 17.10 4.36
N GLY A 310 -4.94 16.42 4.05
CA GLY A 310 -5.29 16.03 2.68
C GLY A 310 -5.46 17.22 1.74
N ILE A 311 -6.15 18.28 2.18
CA ILE A 311 -6.30 19.52 1.42
C ILE A 311 -4.93 20.19 1.17
N ILE A 312 -4.06 20.24 2.18
CA ILE A 312 -2.71 20.80 2.05
C ILE A 312 -1.89 20.00 1.03
N ILE A 313 -1.91 18.66 1.12
CA ILE A 313 -1.17 17.79 0.18
C ILE A 313 -1.69 17.98 -1.24
N PHE A 314 -3.01 17.96 -1.44
CA PHE A 314 -3.60 18.11 -2.76
C PHE A 314 -3.30 19.49 -3.37
N GLY A 315 -3.38 20.56 -2.58
CA GLY A 315 -3.01 21.90 -3.02
C GLY A 315 -1.52 22.07 -3.29
N LEU A 316 -0.65 21.37 -2.55
CA LEU A 316 0.80 21.39 -2.78
C LEU A 316 1.22 20.53 -3.98
N SER A 317 0.42 19.52 -4.34
CA SER A 317 0.65 18.65 -5.50
C SER A 317 0.58 19.39 -6.84
N GLU A 318 -0.10 20.53 -6.92
CA GLU A 318 -0.09 21.37 -8.12
C GLU A 318 1.22 22.17 -8.28
N VAL A 319 1.98 22.36 -7.19
CA VAL A 319 3.16 23.25 -7.16
C VAL A 319 4.47 22.47 -7.09
N ILE A 320 4.48 21.26 -6.53
CA ILE A 320 5.69 20.47 -6.29
C ILE A 320 5.47 19.02 -6.73
N ASN A 321 6.41 18.44 -7.48
CA ASN A 321 6.44 17.00 -7.78
C ASN A 321 6.78 16.21 -6.50
N LEU A 322 5.76 15.83 -5.73
CA LEU A 322 5.89 15.14 -4.43
C LEU A 322 6.46 13.72 -4.53
N SER A 323 6.41 13.13 -5.72
CA SER A 323 6.61 11.70 -5.94
C SER A 323 7.99 11.18 -5.46
N GLY A 324 9.07 11.95 -5.67
CA GLY A 324 10.41 11.61 -5.16
C GLY A 324 10.73 12.10 -3.74
N VAL A 325 9.95 13.05 -3.20
CA VAL A 325 10.20 13.68 -1.89
C VAL A 325 9.58 12.88 -0.75
N LEU A 326 8.45 12.23 -1.00
CA LEU A 326 7.70 11.43 -0.02
C LEU A 326 8.57 10.35 0.64
N HIS A 327 9.35 9.60 -0.14
CA HIS A 327 10.22 8.55 0.41
C HIS A 327 11.29 9.11 1.35
N LYS A 328 11.92 10.24 0.99
CA LYS A 328 12.93 10.91 1.82
C LYS A 328 12.33 11.45 3.12
N VAL A 329 11.14 12.04 3.04
CA VAL A 329 10.39 12.53 4.21
C VAL A 329 10.00 11.36 5.12
N ALA A 330 9.54 10.24 4.55
CA ALA A 330 9.19 9.05 5.31
C ALA A 330 10.38 8.49 6.11
N ILE A 331 11.56 8.38 5.48
CA ILE A 331 12.80 7.98 6.18
C ILE A 331 13.15 8.95 7.30
N ALA A 332 13.04 10.26 7.06
CA ALA A 332 13.31 11.28 8.07
C ALA A 332 12.35 11.18 9.27
N ILE A 333 11.05 10.97 9.02
CA ILE A 333 10.04 10.75 10.06
C ILE A 333 10.34 9.45 10.81
N ALA A 334 10.69 8.36 10.13
CA ALA A 334 11.05 7.10 10.77
C ALA A 334 12.23 7.27 11.73
N TYR A 335 13.29 7.95 11.30
CA TYR A 335 14.42 8.27 12.18
C TYR A 335 13.99 9.13 13.38
N LEU A 336 13.17 10.15 13.14
CA LEU A 336 12.62 11.01 14.20
C LEU A 336 11.79 10.21 15.22
N LEU A 337 10.97 9.25 14.77
CA LEU A 337 10.17 8.39 15.63
C LEU A 337 11.05 7.44 16.46
N VAL A 338 12.13 6.90 15.89
CA VAL A 338 13.11 6.09 16.62
C VAL A 338 13.77 6.92 17.72
N VAL A 339 14.18 8.15 17.40
CA VAL A 339 14.74 9.08 18.39
C VAL A 339 13.71 9.38 19.46
N LEU A 340 12.50 9.83 19.10
CA LEU A 340 11.45 10.17 20.05
C LEU A 340 11.10 8.98 20.97
N GLY A 341 11.03 7.76 20.43
CA GLY A 341 10.81 6.53 21.20
C GLY A 341 11.92 6.24 22.20
N ALA A 342 13.19 6.41 21.81
CA ALA A 342 14.32 6.29 22.73
C ALA A 342 14.27 7.35 23.84
N LEU A 343 13.86 8.57 23.52
CA LEU A 343 13.74 9.65 24.50
C LEU A 343 12.56 9.44 25.47
N MET A 344 11.47 8.84 25.00
CA MET A 344 10.37 8.38 25.86
C MET A 344 10.86 7.33 26.87
N LEU A 345 11.67 6.36 26.42
CA LEU A 345 12.26 5.33 27.30
C LEU A 345 13.17 5.94 28.37
N LEU A 346 13.91 7.00 28.04
CA LEU A 346 14.78 7.73 28.98
C LEU A 346 14.04 8.72 29.88
N GLY A 347 12.70 8.76 29.80
CA GLY A 347 11.86 9.61 30.65
C GLY A 347 11.84 11.09 30.28
N TRP A 348 12.34 11.48 29.10
CA TRP A 348 12.45 12.91 28.70
C TRP A 348 11.06 13.58 28.56
N THR A 349 10.00 12.84 28.26
CA THR A 349 8.64 13.39 28.17
C THR A 349 8.19 14.09 29.45
N SER A 350 8.63 13.64 30.62
CA SER A 350 8.35 14.29 31.91
C SER A 350 8.93 15.71 31.99
N HIS A 351 10.09 15.96 31.39
CA HIS A 351 10.70 17.28 31.31
C HIS A 351 9.98 18.17 30.30
N LEU A 352 9.55 17.62 29.16
CA LEU A 352 8.82 18.37 28.13
C LEU A 352 7.46 18.82 28.66
N LEU A 353 6.72 17.94 29.34
CA LEU A 353 5.47 18.27 30.01
C LEU A 353 5.68 19.27 31.14
N ALA A 354 6.72 19.11 31.98
CA ALA A 354 7.04 20.08 33.02
C ALA A 354 7.47 21.45 32.46
N PHE A 355 8.11 21.50 31.29
CA PHE A 355 8.48 22.73 30.60
C PHE A 355 7.25 23.43 30.02
N VAL A 356 6.40 22.69 29.31
CA VAL A 356 5.13 23.21 28.75
C VAL A 356 4.21 23.68 29.87
N GLN A 357 4.14 22.96 30.99
CA GLN A 357 3.33 23.34 32.14
C GLN A 357 3.87 24.60 32.82
N ARG A 358 5.19 24.75 33.01
CA ARG A 358 5.78 26.03 33.46
C ARG A 358 5.48 27.18 32.51
N TRP A 359 5.48 26.92 31.20
CA TRP A 359 5.19 27.94 30.19
C TRP A 359 3.71 28.35 30.22
N LEU A 360 2.79 27.38 30.38
CA LEU A 360 1.37 27.63 30.58
C LEU A 360 1.07 28.36 31.89
N ASP A 361 1.74 27.97 33.00
CA ASP A 361 1.62 28.63 34.29
C ASP A 361 2.04 30.11 34.22
N THR A 362 3.00 30.44 33.33
CA THR A 362 3.45 31.82 33.06
C THR A 362 2.40 32.65 32.30
N TYR A 363 1.48 32.01 31.57
CA TYR A 363 0.38 32.69 30.85
C TYR A 363 -0.96 32.65 31.60
N GLN A 364 -1.11 31.76 32.58
CA GLN A 364 -2.29 31.64 33.44
C GLN A 364 -2.19 32.44 34.74
N THR A 365 -1.03 33.07 35.00
CA THR A 365 -0.84 34.13 36.01
C THR A 365 -0.70 35.48 35.31
#